data_AF-A0A7L5BUS5-F1
#
_entry.id   AF-A0A7L5BUS5-F1
#
_cell.length_a   1.000
_cell.length_b   1.000
_cell.length_c   1.000
_cell.angle_alpha   90.00
_cell.angle_beta   90.00
_cell.angle_gamma   90.00
#
_symmetry.space_group_name_H-M   'P 1'
#
loop_
_entity.id
_entity.type
_entity.pdbx_description
1 polymer ?
#
loop_
_entity_poly.entity_id
_entity_poly.type
_entity_poly.pdbx_seq_one_letter_code
_entity_poly.pdbx_strand_id
1 'polypeptide(L)'
;MPGLSFMLPHWLYLVGLIVFPAIAMYLARRPRPAQRRYSSWLGYMILFTGGIIGLHRFYLRSLLGIVFIPVFVFILYANSAGHDARSNVSDFGNRADIAQRVIDREGPRVEAARANLPELEAAVAASEEGSFSRLSAEKKVARAKDALSTGAAKLEEARAVLAEMRPLAEKAAATRAYWNNAARYALYVLLALLAIDAILMPILVRRANAGINDEEDDTSPDPALEQVEGAESSETDARRADNFIDRLSLFCGEFVAYWCVIAVFVYYYEVIARYVFNSPTNWAHEGMYLMFGMQYLISGAYAMLTESHVRVDIFYAPMSPRRKALIDILTSVFFFIFAGTLMATSWIFAMDALAVPTGNGLLSDWARGQISTSEMLSRFDLGQFTDPAIRWGELSFNEWEVPLWPMKWAMVVGGLLLLLQGVSKIGKDIRTLVRG
;
A
#
# COMPACT_ATOMS: atom_id res chain seq x y z
N MET A 1 6.52 5.05 -20.14
CA MET A 1 6.75 3.68 -19.66
C MET A 1 5.41 2.96 -19.71
N PRO A 2 5.36 1.66 -20.03
CA PRO A 2 4.11 0.92 -19.89
C PRO A 2 3.64 1.04 -18.43
N GLY A 3 2.41 1.48 -18.21
CA GLY A 3 1.79 1.47 -16.88
C GLY A 3 1.47 0.04 -16.49
N LEU A 4 1.73 -0.33 -15.24
CA LEU A 4 1.36 -1.63 -14.70
C LEU A 4 -0.05 -1.51 -14.13
N SER A 5 -1.08 -1.76 -14.96
CA SER A 5 -2.46 -1.86 -14.50
C SER A 5 -2.75 -3.25 -13.92
N PHE A 6 -2.00 -3.65 -12.90
CA PHE A 6 -2.21 -4.92 -12.22
C PHE A 6 -2.95 -4.70 -10.90
N MET A 7 -4.21 -5.12 -10.86
CA MET A 7 -4.94 -5.28 -9.61
C MET A 7 -4.76 -6.70 -9.10
N LEU A 8 -4.39 -6.83 -7.82
CA LEU A 8 -4.26 -8.14 -7.19
C LEU A 8 -5.65 -8.77 -7.06
N PRO A 9 -5.88 -9.96 -7.65
CA PRO A 9 -7.15 -10.66 -7.45
C PRO A 9 -7.39 -10.95 -5.97
N HIS A 10 -8.63 -10.83 -5.50
CA HIS A 10 -8.95 -11.04 -4.08
C HIS A 10 -8.57 -12.44 -3.57
N TRP A 11 -8.71 -13.47 -4.40
CA TRP A 11 -8.28 -14.83 -4.02
C TRP A 11 -6.76 -14.92 -3.78
N LEU A 12 -5.95 -14.17 -4.53
CA LEU A 12 -4.50 -14.19 -4.39
C LEU A 12 -4.05 -13.52 -3.10
N TYR A 13 -4.78 -12.50 -2.64
CA TYR A 13 -4.60 -11.92 -1.30
C TYR A 13 -4.83 -12.97 -0.21
N LEU A 14 -5.93 -13.73 -0.29
CA LEU A 14 -6.24 -14.79 0.69
C LEU A 14 -5.19 -15.92 0.68
N VAL A 15 -4.77 -16.34 -0.52
CA VAL A 15 -3.70 -17.34 -0.68
C VAL A 15 -2.39 -16.82 -0.08
N GLY A 16 -2.05 -15.55 -0.30
CA GLY A 16 -0.87 -14.91 0.26
C GLY A 16 -0.85 -14.96 1.79
N LEU A 17 -2.00 -14.72 2.45
CA LEU A 17 -2.11 -14.76 3.90
C LEU A 17 -1.92 -16.15 4.51
N ILE A 18 -2.18 -17.22 3.75
CA ILE A 18 -2.17 -18.59 4.28
C ILE A 18 -0.93 -19.37 3.82
N VAL A 19 -0.74 -19.44 2.50
CA VAL A 19 0.23 -20.34 1.88
C VAL A 19 1.66 -19.87 2.11
N PHE A 20 1.92 -18.57 1.93
CA PHE A 20 3.28 -18.04 2.08
C PHE A 20 3.82 -18.22 3.52
N PRO A 21 3.10 -17.83 4.59
CA PRO A 21 3.57 -18.00 5.95
C PRO A 21 3.71 -19.46 6.34
N ALA A 22 2.82 -20.34 5.87
CA ALA A 22 2.92 -21.77 6.10
C ALA A 22 4.21 -22.35 5.50
N ILE A 23 4.53 -21.98 4.25
CA ILE A 23 5.79 -22.39 3.60
C ILE A 23 6.99 -21.80 4.33
N ALA A 24 6.96 -20.50 4.65
CA ALA A 24 8.06 -19.81 5.34
C ALA A 24 8.33 -20.44 6.71
N MET A 25 7.29 -20.71 7.49
CA MET A 25 7.38 -21.39 8.79
C MET A 25 7.93 -22.81 8.66
N TYR A 26 7.45 -23.58 7.68
CA TYR A 26 7.97 -24.92 7.41
C TYR A 26 9.46 -24.90 7.04
N LEU A 27 9.90 -23.92 6.24
CA LEU A 27 11.31 -23.74 5.90
C LEU A 27 12.15 -23.30 7.10
N ALA A 28 11.62 -22.40 7.93
CA ALA A 28 12.32 -21.86 9.09
C ALA A 28 12.54 -22.89 10.21
N ARG A 29 11.64 -23.87 10.35
CA ARG A 29 11.75 -24.97 11.32
C ARG A 29 12.73 -26.07 10.90
N ARG A 30 13.37 -25.95 9.74
CA ARG A 30 14.40 -26.92 9.30
C ARG A 30 15.68 -26.74 10.12
N PRO A 31 16.36 -27.84 10.52
CA PRO A 31 17.62 -27.76 11.24
C PRO A 31 18.64 -26.98 10.42
N ARG A 32 19.20 -25.91 11.00
CA ARG A 32 20.20 -25.07 10.33
C ARG A 32 21.53 -25.83 10.29
N PRO A 33 22.26 -25.82 9.16
CA PRO A 33 23.59 -26.38 9.10
C PRO A 33 24.54 -25.63 10.05
N ALA A 34 25.52 -26.34 10.61
CA ALA A 34 26.47 -25.79 11.58
C ALA A 34 27.33 -24.63 11.02
N GLN A 35 27.51 -24.56 9.69
CA GLN A 35 28.21 -23.47 9.00
C GLN A 35 27.23 -22.60 8.21
N ARG A 36 27.25 -21.28 8.45
CA ARG A 36 26.46 -20.30 7.69
C ARG A 36 27.11 -20.08 6.32
N ARG A 37 26.52 -20.62 5.25
CA ARG A 37 26.96 -20.37 3.86
C ARG A 37 25.96 -19.51 3.11
N TYR A 38 26.45 -18.68 2.20
CA TYR A 38 25.63 -17.95 1.25
C TYR A 38 24.96 -18.94 0.28
N SER A 39 23.67 -18.72 0.03
CA SER A 39 22.85 -19.56 -0.86
C SER A 39 22.61 -18.83 -2.17
N SER A 40 22.78 -19.54 -3.30
CA SER A 40 22.46 -19.00 -4.61
C SER A 40 20.98 -18.68 -4.74
N TRP A 41 20.12 -19.54 -4.19
CA TRP A 41 18.68 -19.29 -4.16
C TRP A 41 18.35 -17.98 -3.43
N LEU A 42 18.95 -17.76 -2.26
CA LEU A 42 18.74 -16.53 -1.50
C LEU A 42 19.31 -15.32 -2.25
N GLY A 43 20.46 -15.46 -2.90
CA GLY A 43 21.02 -14.42 -3.77
C GLY A 43 20.06 -14.01 -4.90
N TYR A 44 19.46 -14.97 -5.61
CA TYR A 44 18.45 -14.70 -6.64
C TYR A 44 17.18 -14.06 -6.07
N MET A 45 16.72 -14.53 -4.91
CA MET A 45 15.58 -13.93 -4.23
C MET A 45 15.85 -12.46 -3.91
N ILE A 46 17.01 -12.15 -3.30
CA ILE A 46 17.39 -10.78 -2.95
C ILE A 46 17.63 -9.93 -4.22
N LEU A 47 18.15 -10.51 -5.29
CA LEU A 47 18.29 -9.83 -6.58
C LEU A 47 16.91 -9.39 -7.11
N PHE A 48 15.93 -10.28 -7.02
CA PHE A 48 14.56 -9.99 -7.45
C PHE A 48 13.88 -8.94 -6.55
N THR A 49 14.05 -9.02 -5.23
CA THR A 49 13.34 -8.18 -4.25
C THR A 49 14.09 -6.94 -3.80
N GLY A 50 15.33 -6.79 -4.21
CA GLY A 50 16.21 -5.76 -3.67
C GLY A 50 17.29 -5.33 -4.66
N GLY A 51 17.36 -5.95 -5.83
CA GLY A 51 18.46 -5.72 -6.75
C GLY A 51 18.47 -4.34 -7.38
N ILE A 52 17.33 -3.66 -7.49
CA ILE A 52 17.28 -2.27 -8.01
C ILE A 52 18.10 -1.30 -7.16
N ILE A 53 18.27 -1.59 -5.88
CA ILE A 53 19.12 -0.81 -4.96
C ILE A 53 20.42 -1.55 -4.62
N GLY A 54 20.72 -2.67 -5.29
CA GLY A 54 21.97 -3.42 -5.13
C GLY A 54 22.04 -4.34 -3.91
N LEU A 55 20.92 -4.68 -3.26
CA LEU A 55 20.93 -5.47 -2.02
C LEU A 55 21.57 -6.86 -2.16
N HIS A 56 21.48 -7.49 -3.34
CA HIS A 56 22.09 -8.79 -3.61
C HIS A 56 23.61 -8.75 -3.58
N ARG A 57 24.22 -7.59 -3.88
CA ARG A 57 25.66 -7.39 -3.75
C ARG A 57 26.06 -7.20 -2.28
N PHE A 58 25.28 -6.45 -1.51
CA PHE A 58 25.51 -6.28 -0.08
C PHE A 58 25.33 -7.59 0.70
N TYR A 59 24.36 -8.41 0.31
CA TYR A 59 24.20 -9.78 0.83
C TYR A 59 25.48 -10.61 0.70
N LEU A 60 26.21 -10.45 -0.41
CA LEU A 60 27.48 -11.12 -0.68
C LEU A 60 28.70 -10.30 -0.23
N ARG A 61 28.51 -9.34 0.69
CA ARG A 61 29.55 -8.42 1.22
C ARG A 61 30.33 -7.67 0.14
N SER A 62 29.69 -7.35 -0.98
CA SER A 62 30.28 -6.59 -2.08
C SER A 62 29.77 -5.15 -2.09
N LEU A 63 30.69 -4.18 -1.99
CA LEU A 63 30.37 -2.76 -2.08
C LEU A 63 29.94 -2.30 -3.48
N LEU A 64 30.05 -3.16 -4.50
CA LEU A 64 29.55 -2.86 -5.85
C LEU A 64 28.03 -2.63 -5.89
N GLY A 65 27.29 -3.02 -4.85
CA GLY A 65 25.88 -2.66 -4.69
C GLY A 65 25.64 -1.14 -4.70
N ILE A 66 26.62 -0.33 -4.27
CA ILE A 66 26.51 1.13 -4.25
C ILE A 66 26.29 1.71 -5.66
N VAL A 67 26.77 1.05 -6.71
CA VAL A 67 26.60 1.51 -8.11
C VAL A 67 25.12 1.61 -8.52
N PHE A 68 24.26 0.77 -7.94
CA PHE A 68 22.82 0.77 -8.23
C PHE A 68 22.11 1.99 -7.66
N ILE A 69 22.59 2.53 -6.53
CA ILE A 69 21.90 3.59 -5.79
C ILE A 69 21.82 4.90 -6.59
N PRO A 70 22.91 5.46 -7.17
CA PRO A 70 22.82 6.69 -7.97
C PRO A 70 21.90 6.54 -9.19
N VAL A 71 21.94 5.38 -9.86
CA VAL A 71 21.07 5.11 -11.02
C VAL A 71 19.61 5.10 -10.58
N PHE A 72 19.31 4.42 -9.47
CA PHE A 72 17.97 4.39 -8.91
C PHE A 72 17.48 5.78 -8.47
N VAL A 73 18.29 6.52 -7.71
CA VAL A 73 17.97 7.89 -7.26
C VAL A 73 17.74 8.82 -8.45
N PHE A 74 18.53 8.69 -9.52
CA PHE A 74 18.33 9.45 -10.75
C PHE A 74 16.98 9.14 -11.42
N ILE A 75 16.56 7.86 -11.45
CA ILE A 75 15.22 7.48 -11.95
C ILE A 75 14.13 8.17 -11.12
N LEU A 76 14.23 8.15 -9.79
CA LEU A 76 13.27 8.82 -8.91
C LEU A 76 13.19 10.33 -9.20
N TYR A 77 14.35 10.98 -9.30
CA TYR A 77 14.44 12.40 -9.61
C TYR A 77 13.87 12.73 -10.99
N ALA A 78 14.24 11.97 -12.01
CA ALA A 78 13.74 12.14 -13.37
C ALA A 78 12.21 11.96 -13.47
N ASN A 79 11.65 11.00 -12.72
CA ASN A 79 10.21 10.81 -12.66
C ASN A 79 9.48 11.94 -11.94
N SER A 80 10.04 12.45 -10.83
CA SER A 80 9.51 13.65 -10.16
C SER A 80 9.50 14.86 -11.11
N ALA A 81 10.63 15.14 -11.76
CA ALA A 81 10.74 16.25 -12.72
C ALA A 81 9.82 16.06 -13.95
N GLY A 82 9.64 14.81 -14.40
CA GLY A 82 8.71 14.45 -15.47
C GLY A 82 7.24 14.62 -15.07
N HIS A 83 6.90 14.44 -13.79
CA HIS A 83 5.57 14.71 -13.24
C HIS A 83 5.27 16.21 -13.25
N ASP A 84 6.19 17.03 -12.75
CA ASP A 84 6.03 18.49 -12.72
C ASP A 84 5.89 19.06 -14.14
N ALA A 85 6.73 18.57 -15.07
CA ALA A 85 6.62 18.94 -16.48
C ALA A 85 5.27 18.52 -17.10
N ARG A 86 4.67 17.40 -16.67
CA ARG A 86 3.35 16.97 -17.12
C ARG A 86 2.23 17.89 -16.62
N SER A 87 2.29 18.30 -15.35
CA SER A 87 1.33 19.30 -14.81
C SER A 87 1.42 20.58 -15.62
N ASN A 88 2.64 21.10 -15.83
CA ASN A 88 2.87 22.32 -16.59
C ASN A 88 2.36 22.22 -18.04
N VAL A 89 2.56 21.09 -18.72
CA VAL A 89 1.99 20.85 -20.07
C VAL A 89 0.47 20.94 -20.04
N SER A 90 -0.17 20.32 -19.05
CA SER A 90 -1.63 20.35 -18.90
C SER A 90 -2.11 21.77 -18.58
N ASP A 91 -1.48 22.46 -17.64
CA ASP A 91 -1.90 23.78 -17.17
C ASP A 91 -1.75 24.86 -18.25
N PHE A 92 -0.57 24.94 -18.88
CA PHE A 92 -0.32 25.89 -19.97
C PHE A 92 -1.11 25.52 -21.24
N GLY A 93 -1.20 24.22 -21.55
CA GLY A 93 -1.99 23.73 -22.67
C GLY A 93 -3.47 24.08 -22.53
N ASN A 94 -4.07 23.82 -21.37
CA ASN A 94 -5.47 24.16 -21.11
C ASN A 94 -5.74 25.67 -21.23
N ARG A 95 -4.85 26.52 -20.70
CA ARG A 95 -4.98 27.98 -20.82
C ARG A 95 -4.88 28.45 -22.28
N ALA A 96 -3.92 27.90 -23.03
CA ALA A 96 -3.77 28.18 -24.46
C ALA A 96 -5.02 27.73 -25.25
N ASP A 97 -5.55 26.54 -24.96
CA ASP A 97 -6.73 26.01 -25.64
C ASP A 97 -8.00 26.81 -25.31
N ILE A 98 -8.17 27.27 -24.07
CA ILE A 98 -9.28 28.16 -23.69
C ILE A 98 -9.16 29.48 -24.45
N ALA A 99 -7.97 30.09 -24.50
CA ALA A 99 -7.73 31.32 -25.24
C ALA A 99 -8.00 31.14 -26.74
N GLN A 100 -7.54 30.03 -27.34
CA GLN A 100 -7.81 29.70 -28.73
C GLN A 100 -9.32 29.57 -28.99
N ARG A 101 -10.08 28.88 -28.13
CA ARG A 101 -11.54 28.78 -28.27
C ARG A 101 -12.24 30.13 -28.19
N VAL A 102 -11.73 31.08 -27.39
CA VAL A 102 -12.26 32.45 -27.35
C VAL A 102 -11.98 33.16 -28.66
N ILE A 103 -10.78 33.03 -29.22
CA ILE A 103 -10.41 33.60 -30.53
C ILE A 103 -11.30 33.03 -31.64
N ASP A 104 -11.48 31.71 -31.67
CA ASP A 104 -12.28 31.02 -32.69
C ASP A 104 -13.76 31.41 -32.61
N ARG A 105 -14.28 31.69 -31.40
CA ARG A 105 -15.67 32.08 -31.17
C ARG A 105 -15.94 33.57 -31.40
N GLU A 106 -15.11 34.44 -30.83
CA GLU A 106 -15.33 35.89 -30.88
C GLU A 106 -14.75 36.53 -32.14
N GLY A 107 -13.73 35.92 -32.75
CA GLY A 107 -13.07 36.44 -33.96
C GLY A 107 -14.08 36.69 -35.10
N PRO A 108 -14.81 35.67 -35.55
CA PRO A 108 -15.82 35.84 -36.59
C PRO A 108 -16.94 36.82 -36.21
N ARG A 109 -17.30 36.92 -34.93
CA ARG A 109 -18.36 37.82 -34.44
C ARG A 109 -17.94 39.28 -34.50
N VAL A 110 -16.72 39.59 -34.09
CA VAL A 110 -16.14 40.93 -34.15
C VAL A 110 -15.93 41.35 -35.60
N GLU A 111 -15.42 40.46 -36.46
CA GLU A 111 -15.27 40.74 -37.89
C GLU A 111 -16.62 40.98 -38.58
N ALA A 112 -17.64 40.16 -38.30
CA ALA A 112 -18.99 40.37 -38.83
C ALA A 112 -19.63 41.68 -38.34
N ALA A 113 -19.48 42.00 -37.04
CA ALA A 113 -19.96 43.26 -36.48
C ALA A 113 -19.25 44.47 -37.12
N ARG A 114 -17.94 44.35 -37.39
CA ARG A 114 -17.14 45.39 -38.06
C ARG A 114 -17.58 45.60 -39.49
N ALA A 115 -17.82 44.51 -40.22
CA ALA A 115 -18.25 44.55 -41.62
C ALA A 115 -19.67 45.12 -41.78
N ASN A 116 -20.59 44.80 -40.88
CA ASN A 116 -22.00 45.22 -40.97
C ASN A 116 -22.25 46.62 -40.38
N LEU A 117 -21.32 47.18 -39.59
CA LEU A 117 -21.51 48.47 -38.92
C LEU A 117 -21.83 49.63 -39.89
N PRO A 118 -21.14 49.81 -41.04
CA PRO A 118 -21.45 50.89 -41.97
C PRO A 118 -22.86 50.80 -42.57
N GLU A 119 -23.32 49.58 -42.86
CA GLU A 119 -24.69 49.35 -43.38
C GLU A 119 -25.74 49.67 -42.31
N LEU A 120 -25.49 49.27 -41.06
CA LEU A 120 -26.38 49.58 -39.95
C LEU A 120 -26.45 51.09 -39.66
N GLU A 121 -25.33 51.81 -39.76
CA GLU A 121 -25.28 53.26 -39.62
C GLU A 121 -26.01 53.98 -40.77
N ALA A 122 -25.88 53.49 -42.01
CA ALA A 122 -26.64 53.98 -43.16
C ALA A 122 -28.15 53.75 -43.00
N ALA A 123 -28.56 52.62 -42.42
CA ALA A 123 -29.98 52.33 -42.14
C ALA A 123 -30.59 53.25 -41.07
N VAL A 124 -29.80 53.69 -40.08
CA VAL A 124 -30.22 54.74 -39.13
C VAL A 124 -30.40 56.07 -39.83
N ALA A 125 -29.44 56.46 -40.69
CA ALA A 125 -29.48 57.73 -41.43
C ALA A 125 -30.66 57.81 -42.43
N ALA A 126 -31.08 56.67 -42.99
CA ALA A 126 -32.22 56.58 -43.91
C ALA A 126 -33.60 56.51 -43.23
N SER A 127 -33.66 56.37 -41.90
CA SER A 127 -34.92 56.20 -41.15
C SER A 127 -35.50 57.54 -40.68
N GLU A 128 -36.82 57.70 -40.78
CA GLU A 128 -37.52 58.91 -40.33
C GLU A 128 -37.31 59.19 -38.83
N GLU A 129 -37.17 60.48 -38.49
CA GLU A 129 -36.87 60.94 -37.14
C GLU A 129 -38.04 60.67 -36.18
N GLY A 130 -37.76 60.01 -35.05
CA GLY A 130 -38.79 59.61 -34.07
C GLY A 130 -39.57 58.33 -34.42
N SER A 131 -39.28 57.66 -35.54
CA SER A 131 -39.94 56.40 -35.93
C SER A 131 -39.46 55.17 -35.13
N PHE A 132 -40.33 54.16 -34.99
CA PHE A 132 -39.97 52.89 -34.36
C PHE A 132 -38.86 52.14 -35.13
N SER A 133 -38.80 52.30 -36.45
CA SER A 133 -37.74 51.75 -37.30
C SER A 133 -36.38 52.36 -36.98
N ARG A 134 -36.30 53.69 -36.75
CA ARG A 134 -35.07 54.36 -36.33
C ARG A 134 -34.58 53.87 -34.96
N LEU A 135 -35.47 53.78 -33.97
CA LEU A 135 -35.12 53.24 -32.64
C LEU A 135 -34.58 51.80 -32.70
N SER A 136 -35.17 50.96 -33.56
CA SER A 136 -34.71 49.59 -33.79
C SER A 136 -33.33 49.56 -34.46
N ALA A 137 -33.09 50.42 -35.47
CA ALA A 137 -31.80 50.54 -36.14
C ALA A 137 -30.71 51.09 -35.20
N GLU A 138 -31.01 52.11 -34.39
CA GLU A 138 -30.10 52.64 -33.37
C GLU A 138 -29.71 51.58 -32.34
N LYS A 139 -30.66 50.75 -31.90
CA LYS A 139 -30.39 49.63 -30.99
C LYS A 139 -29.49 48.56 -31.64
N LYS A 140 -29.62 48.31 -32.94
CA LYS A 140 -28.72 47.39 -33.68
C LYS A 140 -27.31 47.96 -33.81
N VAL A 141 -27.17 49.26 -34.11
CA VAL A 141 -25.87 49.96 -34.11
C VAL A 141 -25.24 49.93 -32.73
N ALA A 142 -25.99 50.22 -31.67
CA ALA A 142 -25.50 50.18 -30.29
C ALA A 142 -24.98 48.78 -29.91
N ARG A 143 -25.72 47.72 -30.25
CA ARG A 143 -25.28 46.32 -30.06
C ARG A 143 -24.03 45.97 -30.86
N ALA A 144 -23.92 46.44 -32.11
CA ALA A 144 -22.74 46.21 -32.94
C ALA A 144 -21.51 46.92 -32.35
N LYS A 145 -21.65 48.17 -31.89
CA LYS A 145 -20.57 48.93 -31.23
C LYS A 145 -20.14 48.28 -29.90
N ASP A 146 -21.09 47.79 -29.11
CA ASP A 146 -20.81 47.07 -27.85
C ASP A 146 -20.14 45.71 -28.09
N ALA A 147 -20.58 44.97 -29.12
CA ALA A 147 -19.92 43.73 -29.55
C ALA A 147 -18.49 43.99 -30.04
N LEU A 148 -18.24 45.12 -30.71
CA LEU A 148 -16.90 45.52 -31.15
C LEU A 148 -16.00 45.90 -29.99
N SER A 149 -16.46 46.69 -29.02
CA SER A 149 -15.63 47.09 -27.87
C SER A 149 -15.32 45.89 -26.97
N THR A 150 -16.36 45.17 -26.54
CA THR A 150 -16.24 44.05 -25.60
C THR A 150 -15.59 42.84 -26.28
N GLY A 151 -15.93 42.56 -27.53
CA GLY A 151 -15.36 41.46 -28.31
C GLY A 151 -13.89 41.72 -28.67
N ALA A 152 -13.52 42.94 -29.07
CA ALA A 152 -12.13 43.26 -29.37
C ALA A 152 -11.23 43.16 -28.12
N ALA A 153 -11.70 43.66 -26.97
CA ALA A 153 -10.96 43.53 -25.71
C ALA A 153 -10.72 42.06 -25.33
N LYS A 154 -11.75 41.21 -25.43
CA LYS A 154 -11.64 39.76 -25.18
C LYS A 154 -10.71 39.07 -26.18
N LEU A 155 -10.71 39.50 -27.44
CA LEU A 155 -9.80 38.97 -28.46
C LEU A 155 -8.35 39.37 -28.21
N GLU A 156 -8.10 40.61 -27.80
CA GLU A 156 -6.78 41.09 -27.45
C GLU A 156 -6.22 40.33 -26.24
N GLU A 157 -7.01 40.21 -25.17
CA GLU A 157 -6.67 39.42 -23.99
C GLU A 157 -6.40 37.95 -24.35
N ALA A 158 -7.29 37.31 -25.11
CA ALA A 158 -7.10 35.91 -25.52
C ALA A 158 -5.87 35.72 -26.41
N ARG A 159 -5.57 36.66 -27.32
CA ARG A 159 -4.34 36.61 -28.14
C ARG A 159 -3.08 36.78 -27.30
N ALA A 160 -3.10 37.68 -26.30
CA ALA A 160 -1.99 37.85 -25.38
C ALA A 160 -1.74 36.57 -24.56
N VAL A 161 -2.80 35.99 -23.98
CA VAL A 161 -2.71 34.72 -23.23
C VAL A 161 -2.22 33.59 -24.12
N LEU A 162 -2.72 33.48 -25.36
CA LEU A 162 -2.27 32.45 -26.29
C LEU A 162 -0.79 32.62 -26.64
N ALA A 163 -0.35 33.84 -26.95
CA ALA A 163 1.04 34.15 -27.29
C ALA A 163 2.01 33.87 -26.13
N GLU A 164 1.56 34.06 -24.89
CA GLU A 164 2.33 33.74 -23.69
C GLU A 164 2.34 32.23 -23.37
N MET A 165 1.16 31.60 -23.35
CA MET A 165 1.00 30.22 -22.85
C MET A 165 1.47 29.16 -23.84
N ARG A 166 1.33 29.40 -25.15
CA ARG A 166 1.74 28.44 -26.20
C ARG A 166 3.23 28.07 -26.14
N PRO A 167 4.19 29.02 -26.13
CA PRO A 167 5.61 28.66 -26.03
C PRO A 167 5.97 28.02 -24.68
N LEU A 168 5.28 28.39 -23.60
CA LEU A 168 5.46 27.76 -22.30
C LEU A 168 4.99 26.29 -22.31
N ALA A 169 3.85 26.00 -22.94
CA ALA A 169 3.34 24.64 -23.13
C ALA A 169 4.31 23.79 -23.97
N GLU A 170 4.85 24.35 -25.06
CA GLU A 170 5.84 23.66 -25.91
C GLU A 170 7.15 23.37 -25.15
N LYS A 171 7.67 24.36 -24.40
CA LYS A 171 8.85 24.17 -23.54
C LYS A 171 8.61 23.12 -22.47
N ALA A 172 7.44 23.12 -21.83
CA ALA A 172 7.06 22.11 -20.86
C ALA A 172 6.96 20.71 -21.51
N ALA A 173 6.46 20.62 -22.74
CA ALA A 173 6.35 19.37 -23.49
C ALA A 173 7.74 18.81 -23.84
N ALA A 174 8.67 19.66 -24.29
CA ALA A 174 10.06 19.27 -24.53
C ALA A 174 10.74 18.80 -23.23
N THR A 175 10.54 19.51 -22.13
CA THR A 175 11.06 19.15 -20.80
C THR A 175 10.52 17.79 -20.34
N ARG A 176 9.22 17.56 -20.50
CA ARG A 176 8.59 16.26 -20.22
C ARG A 176 9.18 15.14 -21.08
N ALA A 177 9.40 15.37 -22.37
CA ALA A 177 9.99 14.39 -23.27
C ALA A 177 11.43 14.04 -22.86
N TYR A 178 12.23 15.04 -22.49
CA TYR A 178 13.58 14.84 -21.97
C TYR A 178 13.58 13.95 -20.73
N TRP A 179 12.83 14.32 -19.68
CA TRP A 179 12.79 13.55 -18.43
C TRP A 179 12.26 12.13 -18.63
N ASN A 180 11.25 11.94 -19.48
CA ASN A 180 10.75 10.61 -19.83
C ASN A 180 11.81 9.74 -20.52
N ASN A 181 12.65 10.32 -21.37
CA ASN A 181 13.74 9.59 -22.04
C ASN A 181 14.89 9.31 -21.06
N ALA A 182 15.26 10.30 -20.23
CA ALA A 182 16.29 10.15 -19.22
C ALA A 182 15.95 9.03 -18.21
N ALA A 183 14.73 9.03 -17.66
CA ALA A 183 14.24 7.97 -16.77
C ALA A 183 14.25 6.60 -17.46
N ARG A 184 13.88 6.53 -18.75
CA ARG A 184 13.85 5.29 -19.52
C ARG A 184 15.24 4.70 -19.75
N TYR A 185 16.22 5.53 -20.14
CA TYR A 185 17.59 5.04 -20.34
C TYR A 185 18.25 4.63 -19.03
N ALA A 186 18.03 5.38 -17.94
CA ALA A 186 18.50 4.99 -16.62
C ALA A 186 17.89 3.64 -16.17
N LEU A 187 16.60 3.42 -16.44
CA LEU A 187 15.96 2.12 -16.22
C LEU A 187 16.62 1.00 -17.04
N TYR A 188 16.95 1.22 -18.30
CA TYR A 188 17.65 0.21 -19.12
C TYR A 188 19.05 -0.12 -18.58
N VAL A 189 19.80 0.88 -18.13
CA VAL A 189 21.09 0.67 -17.47
C VAL A 189 20.93 -0.18 -16.22
N LEU A 190 19.95 0.15 -15.37
CA LEU A 190 19.65 -0.60 -14.16
C LEU A 190 19.25 -2.06 -14.45
N LEU A 191 18.39 -2.28 -15.44
CA LEU A 191 17.97 -3.63 -15.85
C LEU A 191 19.15 -4.43 -16.44
N ALA A 192 20.05 -3.78 -17.16
CA ALA A 192 21.26 -4.41 -17.66
C ALA A 192 22.19 -4.85 -16.51
N LEU A 193 22.39 -4.00 -15.50
CA LEU A 193 23.16 -4.35 -14.30
C LEU A 193 22.55 -5.53 -13.56
N LEU A 194 21.22 -5.54 -13.39
CA LEU A 194 20.49 -6.65 -12.79
C LEU A 194 20.65 -7.96 -13.58
N ALA A 195 20.55 -7.89 -14.91
CA ALA A 195 20.70 -9.07 -15.78
C ALA A 195 22.12 -9.65 -15.73
N ILE A 196 23.14 -8.78 -15.72
CA ILE A 196 24.54 -9.19 -15.54
C ILE A 196 24.69 -9.92 -14.19
N ASP A 197 24.14 -9.36 -13.12
CA ASP A 197 24.26 -9.93 -11.78
C ASP A 197 23.46 -11.23 -11.63
N ALA A 198 22.32 -11.37 -12.31
CA ALA A 198 21.56 -12.62 -12.39
C ALA A 198 22.40 -13.76 -12.98
N ILE A 199 23.15 -13.47 -14.06
CA ILE A 199 24.02 -14.46 -14.71
C ILE A 199 25.23 -14.79 -13.82
N LEU A 200 25.82 -13.77 -13.18
CA LEU A 200 27.01 -13.93 -12.35
C LEU A 200 26.72 -14.53 -10.96
N MET A 201 25.45 -14.62 -10.55
CA MET A 201 25.09 -14.99 -9.17
C MET A 201 25.74 -16.28 -8.65
N PRO A 202 25.80 -17.39 -9.40
CA PRO A 202 26.45 -18.62 -8.91
C PRO A 202 27.94 -18.43 -8.63
N ILE A 203 28.62 -17.62 -9.45
CA ILE A 203 30.05 -17.32 -9.31
C ILE A 203 30.28 -16.44 -8.09
N LEU A 204 29.45 -15.40 -7.93
CA LEU A 204 29.55 -14.47 -6.81
C LEU A 204 29.32 -15.18 -5.47
N VAL A 205 28.34 -16.08 -5.41
CA VAL A 205 28.06 -16.89 -4.21
C VAL A 205 29.20 -17.85 -3.91
N ARG A 206 29.76 -18.53 -4.92
CA ARG A 206 30.94 -19.40 -4.73
C ARG A 206 32.12 -18.61 -4.20
N ARG A 207 32.38 -17.41 -4.74
CA ARG A 207 33.46 -16.53 -4.29
C ARG A 207 33.24 -16.02 -2.87
N ALA A 208 32.01 -15.63 -2.53
CA ALA A 208 31.68 -15.19 -1.18
C ALA A 208 31.85 -16.35 -0.16
N ASN A 209 31.38 -17.55 -0.51
CA ASN A 209 31.58 -18.75 0.32
C ASN A 209 33.05 -19.16 0.47
N ALA A 210 33.88 -18.93 -0.55
CA ALA A 210 35.31 -19.21 -0.50
C ALA A 210 36.09 -18.24 0.40
N GLY A 211 35.51 -17.07 0.69
CA GLY A 211 36.09 -16.06 1.59
C GLY A 211 35.61 -16.18 3.05
N ILE A 212 34.79 -17.18 3.38
CA ILE A 212 34.40 -17.47 4.76
C ILE A 212 35.59 -18.15 5.43
N ASN A 213 36.33 -17.41 6.26
CA ASN A 213 37.33 -17.99 7.17
C ASN A 213 36.59 -18.51 8.40
N ASP A 214 36.68 -19.81 8.67
CA ASP A 214 35.99 -20.51 9.78
C ASP A 214 36.33 -19.95 11.18
N GLU A 215 37.33 -19.08 11.33
CA GLU A 215 37.82 -18.54 12.62
C GLU A 215 37.50 -17.05 12.88
N GLU A 216 37.15 -16.24 11.87
CA GLU A 216 37.02 -14.77 12.02
C GLU A 216 35.60 -14.22 11.79
N ASP A 217 34.65 -15.06 11.39
CA ASP A 217 33.33 -14.59 10.93
C ASP A 217 32.26 -14.47 12.04
N ASP A 218 32.71 -14.37 13.30
CA ASP A 218 31.89 -13.88 14.41
C ASP A 218 31.88 -12.35 14.40
N THR A 219 31.36 -11.79 13.29
CA THR A 219 30.85 -10.42 13.28
C THR A 219 29.38 -10.46 13.65
N SER A 220 29.09 -10.99 14.84
CA SER A 220 27.98 -10.52 15.64
C SER A 220 28.14 -9.00 15.82
N PRO A 221 27.06 -8.20 15.68
CA PRO A 221 27.14 -6.81 16.03
C PRO A 221 27.45 -6.76 17.53
N ASP A 222 28.56 -6.14 17.93
CA ASP A 222 28.95 -5.83 19.32
C ASP A 222 28.75 -6.96 20.36
N PRO A 223 29.79 -7.49 21.04
CA PRO A 223 29.60 -8.44 22.14
C PRO A 223 28.66 -7.93 23.25
N ALA A 224 28.40 -6.61 23.33
CA ALA A 224 27.33 -6.05 24.17
C ALA A 224 25.90 -6.39 23.67
N LEU A 225 25.65 -6.38 22.36
CA LEU A 225 24.37 -6.78 21.76
C LEU A 225 24.16 -8.29 21.83
N GLU A 226 25.20 -9.11 21.70
CA GLU A 226 25.09 -10.56 21.83
C GLU A 226 24.83 -11.00 23.28
N GLN A 227 25.32 -10.24 24.27
CA GLN A 227 24.94 -10.41 25.67
C GLN A 227 23.49 -9.96 25.95
N VAL A 228 22.99 -8.92 25.27
CA VAL A 228 21.59 -8.49 25.37
C VAL A 228 20.65 -9.48 24.67
N GLU A 229 20.96 -9.88 23.44
CA GLU A 229 20.23 -10.91 22.69
C GLU A 229 20.32 -12.28 23.37
N GLY A 230 21.48 -12.65 23.93
CA GLY A 230 21.70 -13.90 24.66
C GLY A 230 21.00 -13.95 26.03
N ALA A 231 20.88 -12.81 26.71
CA ALA A 231 20.12 -12.70 27.96
C ALA A 231 18.60 -12.73 27.72
N GLU A 232 18.10 -12.19 26.60
CA GLU A 232 16.69 -12.29 26.21
C GLU A 232 16.32 -13.63 25.56
N SER A 233 17.26 -14.30 24.87
CA SER A 233 17.04 -15.56 24.11
C SER A 233 17.33 -16.87 24.84
N SER A 234 17.79 -16.80 26.11
CA SER A 234 18.21 -17.99 26.89
C SER A 234 17.09 -19.01 27.15
N GLU A 235 15.82 -18.58 27.16
CA GLU A 235 14.67 -19.48 27.03
C GLU A 235 14.17 -19.45 25.59
N THR A 236 14.47 -20.49 24.81
CA THR A 236 13.78 -20.72 23.53
C THR A 236 12.27 -20.65 23.78
N ASP A 237 11.50 -19.83 23.07
CA ASP A 237 10.05 -19.65 23.31
C ASP A 237 9.28 -20.99 23.38
N ALA A 238 9.79 -22.02 22.69
CA ALA A 238 9.31 -23.40 22.76
C ALA A 238 9.37 -24.03 24.18
N ARG A 239 10.29 -23.60 25.05
CA ARG A 239 10.40 -24.03 26.46
C ARG A 239 9.32 -23.41 27.35
N ARG A 240 8.71 -22.29 26.96
CA ARG A 240 7.62 -21.64 27.70
C ARG A 240 6.25 -22.29 27.45
N ALA A 241 6.14 -23.12 26.41
CA ALA A 241 4.90 -23.76 26.00
C ALA A 241 4.67 -25.12 26.69
N ASP A 242 3.98 -25.08 27.85
CA ASP A 242 3.71 -26.27 28.66
C ASP A 242 2.51 -27.08 28.18
N ASN A 243 1.45 -26.38 27.74
CA ASN A 243 0.16 -27.00 27.40
C ASN A 243 -0.23 -26.76 25.94
N PHE A 244 -1.36 -27.34 25.53
CA PHE A 244 -1.85 -27.20 24.16
C PHE A 244 -2.18 -25.75 23.78
N ILE A 245 -2.72 -24.95 24.72
CA ILE A 245 -3.06 -23.54 24.48
C ILE A 245 -1.80 -22.74 24.18
N ASP A 246 -0.75 -22.91 24.99
CA ASP A 246 0.52 -22.21 24.77
C ASP A 246 1.15 -22.59 23.43
N ARG A 247 1.09 -23.88 23.06
CA ARG A 247 1.58 -24.36 21.76
C ARG A 247 0.78 -23.78 20.60
N LEU A 248 -0.53 -23.62 20.77
CA LEU A 248 -1.40 -22.98 19.78
C LEU A 248 -1.04 -21.49 19.63
N SER A 249 -0.91 -20.77 20.74
CA SER A 249 -0.49 -19.35 20.75
C SER A 249 0.89 -19.15 20.11
N LEU A 250 1.85 -20.02 20.46
CA LEU A 250 3.19 -20.04 19.86
C LEU A 250 3.11 -20.25 18.34
N PHE A 251 2.36 -21.28 17.91
CA PHE A 251 2.18 -21.59 16.49
C PHE A 251 1.53 -20.42 15.73
N CYS A 252 0.45 -19.85 16.25
CA CYS A 252 -0.24 -18.74 15.63
C CYS A 252 0.65 -17.49 15.54
N GLY A 253 1.39 -17.17 16.61
CA GLY A 253 2.34 -16.06 16.63
C GLY A 253 3.49 -16.22 15.63
N GLU A 254 4.13 -17.40 15.62
CA GLU A 254 5.17 -17.74 14.63
C GLU A 254 4.62 -17.66 13.20
N PHE A 255 3.42 -18.21 12.96
CA PHE A 255 2.78 -18.19 11.66
C PHE A 255 2.57 -16.76 11.16
N VAL A 256 1.95 -15.88 11.95
CA VAL A 256 1.70 -14.50 11.52
C VAL A 256 2.96 -13.64 11.46
N ALA A 257 4.04 -13.99 12.17
CA ALA A 257 5.31 -13.27 12.07
C ALA A 257 5.88 -13.27 10.63
N TYR A 258 5.59 -14.31 9.83
CA TYR A 258 6.02 -14.37 8.44
C TYR A 258 5.20 -13.46 7.51
N TRP A 259 4.07 -12.88 7.94
CA TRP A 259 3.39 -11.81 7.19
C TRP A 259 4.27 -10.57 7.02
N CYS A 260 5.14 -10.26 8.00
CA CYS A 260 6.13 -9.18 7.86
C CYS A 260 7.01 -9.36 6.61
N VAL A 261 7.34 -10.61 6.26
CA VAL A 261 8.15 -10.89 5.07
C VAL A 261 7.37 -10.56 3.81
N ILE A 262 6.08 -10.93 3.71
CA ILE A 262 5.21 -10.54 2.60
C ILE A 262 5.23 -9.01 2.40
N ALA A 263 5.14 -8.26 3.50
CA ALA A 263 5.12 -6.81 3.46
C ALA A 263 6.39 -6.20 2.85
N VAL A 264 7.56 -6.79 3.11
CA VAL A 264 8.81 -6.35 2.46
C VAL A 264 8.71 -6.44 0.94
N PHE A 265 8.20 -7.57 0.42
CA PHE A 265 8.06 -7.78 -1.02
C PHE A 265 7.01 -6.83 -1.63
N VAL A 266 5.86 -6.68 -0.97
CA VAL A 266 4.77 -5.84 -1.46
C VAL A 266 5.15 -4.36 -1.43
N TYR A 267 5.76 -3.86 -0.35
CA TYR A 267 6.22 -2.47 -0.30
C TYR A 267 7.36 -2.19 -1.26
N TYR A 268 8.28 -3.14 -1.44
CA TYR A 268 9.31 -3.02 -2.46
C TYR A 268 8.69 -2.90 -3.86
N TYR A 269 7.73 -3.79 -4.18
CA TYR A 269 6.98 -3.71 -5.42
C TYR A 269 6.23 -2.37 -5.55
N GLU A 270 5.57 -1.87 -4.52
CA GLU A 270 4.86 -0.60 -4.54
C GLU A 270 5.81 0.59 -4.78
N VAL A 271 6.97 0.61 -4.13
CA VAL A 271 7.99 1.65 -4.36
C VAL A 271 8.44 1.63 -5.82
N ILE A 272 8.65 0.45 -6.41
CA ILE A 272 9.03 0.34 -7.82
C ILE A 272 7.88 0.77 -8.73
N ALA A 273 6.69 0.22 -8.53
CA ALA A 273 5.51 0.52 -9.35
C ALA A 273 5.21 2.03 -9.35
N ARG A 274 5.21 2.63 -8.15
CA ARG A 274 4.95 4.06 -7.95
C ARG A 274 6.05 4.94 -8.52
N TYR A 275 7.30 4.71 -8.14
CA TYR A 275 8.36 5.68 -8.41
C TYR A 275 9.22 5.36 -9.61
N VAL A 276 9.29 4.10 -10.06
CA VAL A 276 10.00 3.73 -11.30
C VAL A 276 9.03 3.74 -12.47
N PHE A 277 7.87 3.09 -12.33
CA PHE A 277 6.90 2.97 -13.43
C PHE A 277 5.83 4.07 -13.47
N ASN A 278 5.80 4.98 -12.48
CA ASN A 278 4.77 6.01 -12.36
C ASN A 278 3.35 5.43 -12.39
N SER A 279 3.18 4.27 -11.74
CA SER A 279 1.98 3.44 -11.74
C SER A 279 1.72 2.94 -10.30
N PRO A 280 1.26 3.81 -9.39
CA PRO A 280 0.94 3.39 -8.02
C PRO A 280 -0.14 2.31 -8.03
N THR A 281 -0.06 1.36 -7.10
CA THR A 281 -1.11 0.35 -6.99
C THR A 281 -2.19 0.78 -6.01
N ASN A 282 -3.43 0.41 -6.30
CA ASN A 282 -4.58 0.69 -5.45
C ASN A 282 -4.72 -0.32 -4.29
N TRP A 283 -4.13 -1.50 -4.42
CA TRP A 283 -4.28 -2.59 -3.46
C TRP A 283 -3.15 -2.71 -2.43
N ALA A 284 -1.90 -2.35 -2.77
CA ALA A 284 -0.75 -2.70 -1.92
C ALA A 284 -0.81 -2.02 -0.55
N HIS A 285 -1.12 -0.73 -0.50
CA HIS A 285 -1.17 0.02 0.76
C HIS A 285 -2.25 -0.52 1.70
N GLU A 286 -3.49 -0.70 1.19
CA GLU A 286 -4.59 -1.20 1.99
C GLU A 286 -4.37 -2.67 2.40
N GLY A 287 -3.92 -3.53 1.48
CA GLY A 287 -3.65 -4.93 1.79
C GLY A 287 -2.63 -5.09 2.91
N MET A 288 -1.57 -4.27 2.92
CA MET A 288 -0.57 -4.30 4.00
C MET A 288 -1.12 -3.73 5.31
N TYR A 289 -1.89 -2.65 5.25
CA TYR A 289 -2.56 -2.09 6.42
C TYR A 289 -3.48 -3.12 7.11
N LEU A 290 -4.35 -3.78 6.34
CA LEU A 290 -5.25 -4.82 6.83
C LEU A 290 -4.47 -6.02 7.39
N MET A 291 -3.43 -6.47 6.68
CA MET A 291 -2.59 -7.59 7.09
C MET A 291 -1.86 -7.33 8.41
N PHE A 292 -1.27 -6.14 8.60
CA PHE A 292 -0.64 -5.80 9.88
C PHE A 292 -1.65 -5.65 11.02
N GLY A 293 -2.86 -5.15 10.73
CA GLY A 293 -3.95 -5.12 11.70
C GLY A 293 -4.32 -6.53 12.18
N MET A 294 -4.45 -7.48 11.26
CA MET A 294 -4.67 -8.90 11.59
C MET A 294 -3.50 -9.47 12.39
N GLN A 295 -2.26 -9.16 11.99
CA GLN A 295 -1.04 -9.65 12.65
C GLN A 295 -1.03 -9.24 14.12
N TYR A 296 -1.26 -7.95 14.38
CA TYR A 296 -1.25 -7.38 15.72
C TYR A 296 -2.22 -8.09 16.66
N LEU A 297 -3.43 -8.39 16.19
CA LEU A 297 -4.47 -9.02 17.00
C LEU A 297 -4.14 -10.49 17.31
N ILE A 298 -3.62 -11.24 16.34
CA ILE A 298 -3.23 -12.64 16.56
C ILE A 298 -1.97 -12.73 17.43
N SER A 299 -1.00 -11.83 17.24
CA SER A 299 0.22 -11.76 18.04
C SER A 299 -0.02 -11.40 19.51
N GLY A 300 -1.19 -10.85 19.88
CA GLY A 300 -1.51 -10.54 21.28
C GLY A 300 -1.41 -11.73 22.23
N ALA A 301 -1.89 -12.91 21.81
CA ALA A 301 -1.77 -14.13 22.62
C ALA A 301 -0.32 -14.61 22.73
N TYR A 302 0.46 -14.49 21.65
CA TYR A 302 1.89 -14.78 21.65
C TYR A 302 2.65 -13.87 22.61
N ALA A 303 2.44 -12.56 22.52
CA ALA A 303 3.08 -11.58 23.40
C ALA A 303 2.67 -11.75 24.87
N MET A 304 1.50 -12.33 25.15
CA MET A 304 1.11 -12.69 26.50
C MET A 304 1.86 -13.94 27.00
N LEU A 305 2.03 -14.95 26.15
CA LEU A 305 2.81 -16.15 26.48
C LEU A 305 4.29 -15.82 26.74
N THR A 306 4.88 -14.94 25.95
CA THR A 306 6.30 -14.55 26.05
C THR A 306 6.56 -13.41 27.02
N GLU A 307 5.53 -12.93 27.71
CA GLU A 307 5.55 -11.77 28.61
C GLU A 307 6.11 -10.48 27.97
N SER A 308 5.97 -10.34 26.66
CA SER A 308 6.50 -9.20 25.87
C SER A 308 5.59 -7.96 25.90
N HIS A 309 4.51 -7.97 26.66
CA HIS A 309 3.68 -6.77 26.85
C HIS A 309 4.43 -5.74 27.69
N VAL A 310 4.32 -4.46 27.29
CA VAL A 310 4.87 -3.35 28.07
C VAL A 310 4.20 -3.36 29.45
N ARG A 311 5.00 -3.58 30.49
CA ARG A 311 4.58 -3.70 31.88
C ARG A 311 5.43 -2.77 32.75
N VAL A 312 4.84 -2.27 33.83
CA VAL A 312 5.56 -1.43 34.80
C VAL A 312 6.18 -2.33 35.86
N ASP A 313 7.46 -2.64 35.70
CA ASP A 313 8.12 -3.68 36.52
C ASP A 313 8.71 -3.20 37.85
N ILE A 314 8.67 -1.89 38.14
CA ILE A 314 9.29 -1.29 39.35
C ILE A 314 8.82 -1.97 40.64
N PHE A 315 7.52 -2.26 40.74
CA PHE A 315 6.94 -2.88 41.93
C PHE A 315 6.79 -4.40 41.81
N TYR A 316 6.59 -4.91 40.59
CA TYR A 316 6.33 -6.33 40.33
C TYR A 316 7.60 -7.18 40.36
N ALA A 317 8.69 -6.72 39.75
CA ALA A 317 9.92 -7.49 39.61
C ALA A 317 10.49 -8.04 40.95
N PRO A 318 10.59 -7.26 42.04
CA PRO A 318 11.16 -7.74 43.30
C PRO A 318 10.22 -8.63 44.13
N MET A 319 8.97 -8.86 43.69
CA MET A 319 8.02 -9.66 44.45
C MET A 319 8.33 -11.16 44.42
N SER A 320 7.99 -11.86 45.50
CA SER A 320 8.09 -13.33 45.54
C SER A 320 7.13 -13.98 44.54
N PRO A 321 7.43 -15.20 44.04
CA PRO A 321 6.59 -15.90 43.06
C PRO A 321 5.10 -15.99 43.46
N ARG A 322 4.82 -16.22 44.75
CA ARG A 322 3.45 -16.25 45.29
C ARG A 322 2.74 -14.91 45.22
N ARG A 323 3.45 -13.81 45.52
CA ARG A 323 2.87 -12.46 45.45
C ARG A 323 2.60 -12.05 44.00
N LYS A 324 3.50 -12.41 43.08
CA LYS A 324 3.32 -12.24 41.63
C LYS A 324 2.06 -12.96 41.16
N ALA A 325 1.95 -14.26 41.43
CA ALA A 325 0.78 -15.05 41.06
C ALA A 325 -0.54 -14.51 41.65
N LEU A 326 -0.54 -14.04 42.91
CA LEU A 326 -1.72 -13.43 43.52
C LEU A 326 -2.15 -12.13 42.80
N ILE A 327 -1.20 -11.26 42.49
CA ILE A 327 -1.47 -10.01 41.77
C ILE A 327 -1.91 -10.30 40.33
N ASP A 328 -1.29 -11.27 39.67
CA ASP A 328 -1.67 -11.67 38.31
C ASP A 328 -3.10 -12.23 38.29
N ILE A 329 -3.49 -13.04 39.27
CA ILE A 329 -4.89 -13.51 39.42
C ILE A 329 -5.83 -12.33 39.70
N LEU A 330 -5.47 -11.39 40.57
CA LEU A 330 -6.32 -10.23 40.86
C LEU A 330 -6.51 -9.33 39.63
N THR A 331 -5.42 -9.03 38.93
CA THR A 331 -5.41 -8.18 37.73
C THR A 331 -6.03 -8.88 36.52
N SER A 332 -6.03 -10.21 36.50
CA SER A 332 -6.64 -11.01 35.43
C SER A 332 -8.13 -10.71 35.24
N VAL A 333 -8.85 -10.29 36.29
CA VAL A 333 -10.27 -9.91 36.20
C VAL A 333 -10.47 -8.79 35.18
N PHE A 334 -9.64 -7.74 35.24
CA PHE A 334 -9.70 -6.63 34.28
C PHE A 334 -9.30 -7.08 32.88
N PHE A 335 -8.30 -7.97 32.80
CA PHE A 335 -7.91 -8.57 31.54
C PHE A 335 -9.07 -9.37 30.90
N PHE A 336 -9.80 -10.18 31.65
CA PHE A 336 -10.93 -10.96 31.12
C PHE A 336 -12.13 -10.09 30.73
N ILE A 337 -12.38 -8.98 31.43
CA ILE A 337 -13.37 -7.99 31.00
C ILE A 337 -12.97 -7.39 29.65
N PHE A 338 -11.71 -6.96 29.52
CA PHE A 338 -11.18 -6.43 28.27
C PHE A 338 -11.24 -7.46 27.14
N ALA A 339 -10.66 -8.64 27.33
CA ALA A 339 -10.59 -9.70 26.32
C ALA A 339 -11.99 -10.24 25.96
N GLY A 340 -12.90 -10.33 26.93
CA GLY A 340 -14.29 -10.70 26.70
C GLY A 340 -15.06 -9.66 25.89
N THR A 341 -14.87 -8.37 26.18
CA THR A 341 -15.46 -7.28 25.39
C THR A 341 -14.88 -7.22 23.99
N LEU A 342 -13.56 -7.41 23.84
CA LEU A 342 -12.88 -7.50 22.55
C LEU A 342 -13.44 -8.66 21.73
N MET A 343 -13.63 -9.84 22.33
CA MET A 343 -14.23 -11.01 21.69
C MET A 343 -15.66 -10.72 21.22
N ALA A 344 -16.51 -10.20 22.10
CA ALA A 344 -17.91 -9.94 21.79
C ALA A 344 -18.06 -8.89 20.67
N THR A 345 -17.31 -7.78 20.74
CA THR A 345 -17.35 -6.74 19.71
C THR A 345 -16.75 -7.20 18.39
N SER A 346 -15.65 -7.97 18.43
CA SER A 346 -15.06 -8.57 17.23
C SER A 346 -16.02 -9.53 16.54
N TRP A 347 -16.77 -10.34 17.30
CA TRP A 347 -17.79 -11.25 16.77
C TRP A 347 -18.91 -10.50 16.05
N ILE A 348 -19.43 -9.43 16.67
CA ILE A 348 -20.47 -8.59 16.08
C ILE A 348 -19.96 -8.01 14.75
N PHE A 349 -18.78 -7.38 14.75
CA PHE A 349 -18.22 -6.80 13.52
C PHE A 349 -17.94 -7.83 12.43
N ALA A 350 -17.48 -9.03 12.79
CA ALA A 350 -17.23 -10.10 11.83
C ALA A 350 -18.52 -10.60 11.17
N MET A 351 -19.60 -10.70 11.93
CA MET A 351 -20.92 -11.08 11.40
C MET A 351 -21.55 -9.97 10.56
N ASP A 352 -21.51 -8.72 11.03
CA ASP A 352 -22.04 -7.57 10.31
C ASP A 352 -21.39 -7.42 8.93
N ALA A 353 -20.08 -7.66 8.83
CA ALA A 353 -19.36 -7.60 7.56
C ALA A 353 -19.76 -8.69 6.57
N LEU A 354 -20.26 -9.84 7.03
CA LEU A 354 -20.80 -10.87 6.14
C LEU A 354 -22.28 -10.61 5.82
N ALA A 355 -23.06 -10.11 6.79
CA ALA A 355 -24.50 -9.95 6.70
C ALA A 355 -24.96 -8.70 5.92
N VAL A 356 -24.05 -7.98 5.24
CA VAL A 356 -24.38 -6.77 4.47
C VAL A 356 -25.40 -7.06 3.36
N PRO A 357 -26.45 -6.23 3.17
CA PRO A 357 -27.48 -6.48 2.15
C PRO A 357 -26.97 -6.56 0.71
N THR A 358 -25.84 -5.90 0.40
CA THR A 358 -25.23 -5.92 -0.93
C THR A 358 -24.43 -7.19 -1.22
N GLY A 359 -24.10 -8.00 -0.20
CA GLY A 359 -23.37 -9.25 -0.38
C GLY A 359 -24.27 -10.35 -0.92
N ASN A 360 -23.89 -10.95 -2.06
CA ASN A 360 -24.64 -12.01 -2.74
C ASN A 360 -23.95 -13.39 -2.68
N GLY A 361 -22.86 -13.51 -1.90
CA GLY A 361 -22.18 -14.78 -1.68
C GLY A 361 -22.89 -15.67 -0.67
N LEU A 362 -22.59 -16.97 -0.70
CA LEU A 362 -23.22 -17.97 0.18
C LEU A 362 -22.99 -17.68 1.66
N LEU A 363 -21.82 -17.16 2.03
CA LEU A 363 -21.53 -16.76 3.41
C LEU A 363 -22.40 -15.58 3.86
N SER A 364 -22.77 -14.69 2.95
CA SER A 364 -23.66 -13.56 3.26
C SER A 364 -25.09 -14.02 3.49
N ASP A 365 -25.61 -14.95 2.69
CA ASP A 365 -26.93 -15.55 2.89
C ASP A 365 -27.01 -16.27 4.25
N TRP A 366 -25.96 -17.01 4.59
CA TRP A 366 -25.85 -17.69 5.88
C TRP A 366 -25.76 -16.71 7.05
N ALA A 367 -24.91 -15.68 6.95
CA ALA A 367 -24.76 -14.69 8.02
C ALA A 367 -26.06 -13.89 8.27
N ARG A 368 -26.89 -13.69 7.24
CA ARG A 368 -28.24 -13.12 7.36
C ARG A 368 -29.30 -14.09 7.89
N GLY A 369 -28.97 -15.37 8.06
CA GLY A 369 -29.91 -16.40 8.50
C GLY A 369 -30.92 -16.82 7.42
N GLN A 370 -30.65 -16.55 6.14
CA GLN A 370 -31.53 -16.94 5.02
C GLN A 370 -31.42 -18.42 4.69
N ILE A 371 -30.26 -19.02 4.96
CA ILE A 371 -29.98 -20.45 4.78
C ILE A 371 -29.44 -21.04 6.08
N SER A 372 -29.67 -22.33 6.27
CA SER A 372 -29.11 -23.06 7.43
C SER A 372 -27.61 -23.32 7.27
N THR A 373 -26.90 -23.56 8.37
CA THR A 373 -25.47 -23.91 8.34
C THR A 373 -25.22 -25.19 7.54
N SER A 374 -26.09 -26.19 7.63
CA SER A 374 -25.97 -27.43 6.85
C SER A 374 -26.15 -27.17 5.35
N GLU A 375 -27.08 -26.30 4.98
CA GLU A 375 -27.30 -25.89 3.60
C GLU A 375 -26.11 -25.09 3.06
N MET A 376 -25.57 -24.15 3.84
CA MET A 376 -24.36 -23.40 3.50
C MET A 376 -23.16 -24.34 3.28
N LEU A 377 -22.94 -25.31 4.16
CA LEU A 377 -21.87 -26.30 3.97
C LEU A 377 -22.09 -27.19 2.75
N SER A 378 -23.35 -27.58 2.48
CA SER A 378 -23.69 -28.44 1.33
C SER A 378 -23.53 -27.74 -0.01
N ARG A 379 -23.71 -26.41 -0.05
CA ARG A 379 -23.59 -25.58 -1.25
C ARG A 379 -22.23 -24.89 -1.37
N PHE A 380 -21.31 -25.15 -0.43
CA PHE A 380 -20.00 -24.52 -0.44
C PHE A 380 -19.25 -24.93 -1.70
N ASP A 381 -18.84 -23.93 -2.49
CA ASP A 381 -18.11 -24.12 -3.73
C ASP A 381 -16.92 -23.17 -3.78
N LEU A 382 -15.75 -23.69 -4.16
CA LEU A 382 -14.54 -22.90 -4.33
C LEU A 382 -14.65 -21.95 -5.53
N GLY A 383 -15.55 -22.23 -6.49
CA GLY A 383 -15.86 -21.33 -7.60
C GLY A 383 -16.28 -19.92 -7.14
N GLN A 384 -16.91 -19.80 -5.97
CA GLN A 384 -17.33 -18.51 -5.41
C GLN A 384 -16.15 -17.56 -5.15
N PHE A 385 -14.94 -18.07 -4.90
CA PHE A 385 -13.75 -17.23 -4.65
C PHE A 385 -13.13 -16.68 -5.93
N THR A 386 -13.43 -17.29 -7.07
CA THR A 386 -12.90 -16.88 -8.38
C THR A 386 -13.92 -16.14 -9.24
N ASP A 387 -15.21 -16.26 -8.92
CA ASP A 387 -16.28 -15.61 -9.66
C ASP A 387 -16.32 -14.09 -9.35
N PRO A 388 -16.06 -13.22 -10.34
CA PRO A 388 -16.09 -11.77 -10.14
C PRO A 388 -17.50 -11.21 -9.86
N ALA A 389 -18.56 -11.98 -10.09
CA ALA A 389 -19.92 -11.57 -9.77
C ALA A 389 -20.25 -11.73 -8.27
N ILE A 390 -19.43 -12.46 -7.51
CA ILE A 390 -19.64 -12.68 -6.08
C ILE A 390 -19.05 -11.54 -5.27
N ARG A 391 -19.93 -10.90 -4.51
CA ARG A 391 -19.65 -9.81 -3.59
C ARG A 391 -19.65 -10.36 -2.16
N TRP A 392 -18.46 -10.45 -1.59
CA TRP A 392 -18.19 -11.04 -0.27
C TRP A 392 -18.49 -10.08 0.89
N GLY A 393 -19.76 -9.70 1.04
CA GLY A 393 -20.23 -8.84 2.12
C GLY A 393 -19.73 -7.39 2.02
N GLU A 394 -19.20 -6.87 3.13
CA GLU A 394 -18.60 -5.54 3.25
C GLU A 394 -17.27 -5.48 2.51
N LEU A 395 -17.16 -4.49 1.63
CA LEU A 395 -15.94 -4.21 0.86
C LEU A 395 -15.32 -2.89 1.33
N SER A 396 -14.02 -2.73 1.11
CA SER A 396 -13.35 -1.46 1.35
C SER A 396 -13.86 -0.34 0.44
N PHE A 397 -13.63 0.91 0.86
CA PHE A 397 -14.09 2.12 0.15
C PHE A 397 -13.16 2.56 -0.99
N ASN A 398 -12.07 1.84 -1.26
CA ASN A 398 -11.14 2.19 -2.32
C ASN A 398 -11.44 1.44 -3.63
N GLU A 399 -10.68 1.73 -4.67
CA GLU A 399 -10.83 1.10 -5.99
C GLU A 399 -10.51 -0.41 -6.02
N TRP A 400 -9.87 -0.95 -4.98
CA TRP A 400 -9.57 -2.38 -4.89
C TRP A 400 -10.77 -3.19 -4.37
N GLU A 401 -11.65 -2.55 -3.60
CA GLU A 401 -12.89 -3.13 -3.05
C GLU A 401 -12.65 -4.49 -2.37
N VAL A 402 -11.60 -4.59 -1.55
CA VAL A 402 -11.24 -5.87 -0.90
C VAL A 402 -12.29 -6.24 0.15
N PRO A 403 -12.70 -7.52 0.23
CA PRO A 403 -13.59 -7.96 1.28
C PRO A 403 -12.95 -7.83 2.67
N LEU A 404 -13.67 -7.18 3.59
CA LEU A 404 -13.17 -6.89 4.94
C LEU A 404 -13.43 -8.02 5.94
N TRP A 405 -14.32 -8.96 5.60
CA TRP A 405 -14.67 -10.06 6.50
C TRP A 405 -13.45 -10.87 7.00
N PRO A 406 -12.40 -11.18 6.21
CA PRO A 406 -11.26 -11.97 6.70
C PRO A 406 -10.52 -11.24 7.83
N MET A 407 -10.35 -9.93 7.70
CA MET A 407 -9.73 -9.11 8.75
C MET A 407 -10.56 -9.15 10.03
N LYS A 408 -11.87 -8.93 9.92
CA LYS A 408 -12.75 -8.90 11.10
C LYS A 408 -12.83 -10.27 11.78
N TRP A 409 -12.80 -11.36 11.01
CA TRP A 409 -12.68 -12.71 11.55
C TRP A 409 -11.32 -12.99 12.19
N ALA A 410 -10.22 -12.43 11.68
CA ALA A 410 -8.93 -12.49 12.37
C ALA A 410 -8.97 -11.78 13.74
N MET A 411 -9.79 -10.73 13.91
CA MET A 411 -10.02 -10.12 15.23
C MET A 411 -10.69 -11.10 16.20
N VAL A 412 -11.69 -11.86 15.73
CA VAL A 412 -12.34 -12.92 16.53
C VAL A 412 -11.31 -13.99 16.92
N VAL A 413 -10.50 -14.45 15.98
CA VAL A 413 -9.45 -15.45 16.25
C VAL A 413 -8.44 -14.91 17.26
N GLY A 414 -7.95 -13.68 17.09
CA GLY A 414 -7.03 -13.03 18.02
C GLY A 414 -7.62 -12.88 19.42
N GLY A 415 -8.87 -12.43 19.53
CA GLY A 415 -9.60 -12.36 20.81
C GLY A 415 -9.76 -13.73 21.47
N LEU A 416 -10.01 -14.78 20.69
CA LEU A 416 -10.18 -16.15 21.21
C LEU A 416 -8.87 -16.67 21.77
N LEU A 417 -7.79 -16.51 20.99
CA LEU A 417 -6.44 -16.89 21.41
C LEU A 417 -6.05 -16.14 22.68
N LEU A 418 -6.35 -14.85 22.77
CA LEU A 418 -6.04 -14.02 23.93
C LEU A 418 -6.80 -14.52 25.17
N LEU A 419 -8.11 -14.81 25.05
CA LEU A 419 -8.92 -15.40 26.12
C LEU A 419 -8.38 -16.76 26.57
N LEU A 420 -8.09 -17.65 25.62
CA LEU A 420 -7.52 -18.96 25.91
C LEU A 420 -6.17 -18.82 26.63
N GLN A 421 -5.30 -17.93 26.16
CA GLN A 421 -4.00 -17.68 26.77
C GLN A 421 -4.14 -17.13 28.19
N GLY A 422 -5.11 -16.26 28.45
CA GLY A 422 -5.45 -15.81 29.79
C GLY A 422 -5.86 -16.96 30.72
N VAL A 423 -6.65 -17.91 30.22
CA VAL A 423 -7.05 -19.10 30.99
C VAL A 423 -5.83 -19.97 31.29
N SER A 424 -4.94 -20.16 30.31
CA SER A 424 -3.66 -20.85 30.50
C SER A 424 -2.83 -20.19 31.60
N LYS A 425 -2.71 -18.85 31.57
CA LYS A 425 -1.93 -18.08 32.54
C LYS A 425 -2.49 -18.18 33.96
N ILE A 426 -3.79 -17.96 34.16
CA ILE A 426 -4.44 -18.16 35.47
C ILE A 426 -4.20 -19.59 35.98
N GLY A 427 -4.32 -20.59 35.11
CA GLY A 427 -4.09 -21.98 35.49
C GLY A 427 -2.66 -22.23 36.00
N LYS A 428 -1.66 -21.54 35.44
CA LYS A 428 -0.27 -21.58 35.90
C LYS A 428 -0.12 -20.82 37.23
N ASP A 429 -0.71 -19.65 37.37
CA ASP A 429 -0.64 -18.85 38.61
C ASP A 429 -1.28 -19.56 39.80
N ILE A 430 -2.45 -20.20 39.59
CA ILE A 430 -3.11 -21.03 40.61
C ILE A 430 -2.20 -22.20 40.99
N ARG A 431 -1.56 -22.86 40.02
CA ARG A 431 -0.63 -23.97 40.29
C ARG A 431 0.57 -23.51 41.11
N THR A 432 1.11 -22.32 40.83
CA THR A 432 2.20 -21.71 41.60
C THR A 432 1.76 -21.47 43.05
N LEU A 433 0.57 -20.91 43.27
CA LEU A 433 0.03 -20.71 44.62
C LEU A 433 -0.17 -22.01 45.40
N VAL A 434 -0.64 -23.07 44.73
CA VAL A 434 -0.91 -24.38 45.35
C VAL A 434 0.38 -25.15 45.67
N ARG A 435 1.38 -25.11 44.77
CA ARG A 435 2.65 -25.85 44.94
C ARG A 435 3.65 -25.13 45.83
N GLY A 436 3.46 -23.84 46.04
CA GLY A 436 4.19 -23.04 47.02
C GLY A 436 5.36 -22.31 46.43
#